data_AF-A0A1I5NJM9-F1
#
_entry.id   AF-A0A1I5NJM9-F1
#
_cell.length_a   1.000
_cell.length_b   1.000
_cell.length_c   1.000
_cell.angle_alpha   90.00
_cell.angle_beta   90.00
_cell.angle_gamma   90.00
#
_symmetry.space_group_name_H-M   'P 1'
#
loop_
_entity.id
_entity.type
_entity.pdbx_description
1 polymer ?
#
loop_
_entity_poly.entity_id
_entity_poly.type
_entity_poly.pdbx_seq_one_letter_code
_entity_poly.pdbx_strand_id
1 'polypeptide(L)'
;MNICIVTDIHDQPKHEQCILSKLETKPNVSRFALNDLCGRPDLWGEALHRYLFYDDGMDEVVRILKQTLSGDCVGIGYSAGGTALWRAAAAGLYFTAIFCISSTRLREEATISTPNQVFFGADDPGRPSTEWLSRGVSQTFVVNPAVRFG
;
A
#
# COMPACT_ATOMS: atom_id res chain seq x y z
N MET A 1 2.48 17.28 -8.61
CA MET A 1 2.41 16.28 -7.52
C MET A 1 2.60 14.92 -8.14
N ASN A 2 3.59 14.15 -7.66
CA ASN A 2 3.83 12.78 -8.11
C ASN A 2 3.11 11.82 -7.17
N ILE A 3 2.42 10.84 -7.74
CA ILE A 3 1.72 9.81 -6.98
C ILE A 3 2.27 8.45 -7.39
N CYS A 4 2.66 7.65 -6.40
CA CYS A 4 3.06 6.27 -6.56
C CYS A 4 1.90 5.38 -6.10
N ILE A 5 1.45 4.47 -6.95
CA ILE A 5 0.46 3.45 -6.58
C ILE A 5 1.15 2.10 -6.54
N VAL A 6 0.98 1.38 -5.43
CA VAL A 6 1.36 -0.04 -5.31
C VAL A 6 0.07 -0.87 -5.21
N THR A 7 -0.15 -1.74 -6.18
CA THR A 7 -1.38 -2.56 -6.27
C THR A 7 -1.38 -3.70 -5.26
N ASP A 8 -2.52 -4.39 -5.17
CA ASP A 8 -2.63 -5.60 -4.36
C ASP A 8 -2.03 -6.84 -5.05
N ILE A 9 -2.21 -8.01 -4.44
CA ILE A 9 -1.72 -9.29 -4.96
C ILE A 9 -2.42 -9.79 -6.24
N HIS A 10 -3.46 -9.09 -6.69
CA HIS A 10 -4.21 -9.35 -7.93
C HIS A 10 -4.01 -8.24 -8.96
N ASP A 11 -3.02 -7.37 -8.74
CA ASP A 11 -2.76 -6.17 -9.53
C ASP A 11 -3.96 -5.20 -9.61
N GLN A 12 -4.68 -5.07 -8.51
CA GLN A 12 -5.80 -4.15 -8.36
C GLN A 12 -5.46 -2.93 -7.48
N PRO A 13 -6.13 -1.79 -7.69
CA PRO A 13 -7.12 -1.53 -8.74
C PRO A 13 -6.46 -1.23 -10.09
N LYS A 14 -7.11 -1.61 -11.19
CA LYS A 14 -6.74 -1.14 -12.53
C LYS A 14 -6.83 0.38 -12.65
N HIS A 15 -6.18 0.95 -13.67
CA HIS A 15 -6.14 2.40 -13.90
C HIS A 15 -7.53 3.06 -13.87
N GLU A 16 -8.52 2.46 -14.54
CA GLU A 16 -9.90 2.97 -14.63
C GLU A 16 -10.61 2.99 -13.27
N GLN A 17 -10.31 2.02 -12.42
CA GLN A 17 -10.94 1.82 -11.12
C GLN A 17 -10.22 2.56 -9.98
N CYS A 18 -9.06 3.13 -10.27
CA CYS A 18 -8.31 3.90 -9.29
C CYS A 18 -8.99 5.24 -9.00
N ILE A 19 -9.05 5.65 -7.73
CA ILE A 19 -9.66 6.93 -7.33
C ILE A 19 -9.09 8.14 -8.07
N LEU A 20 -7.81 8.07 -8.49
CA LEU A 20 -7.16 9.13 -9.24
C LEU A 20 -7.73 9.32 -10.65
N SER A 21 -8.37 8.30 -11.24
CA SER A 21 -9.01 8.42 -12.56
C SER A 21 -10.16 9.42 -12.55
N LYS A 22 -10.69 9.74 -11.36
CA LYS A 22 -11.81 10.66 -11.13
C LYS A 22 -11.38 12.09 -10.82
N LEU A 23 -10.07 12.38 -10.75
CA LEU A 23 -9.58 13.73 -10.45
C LEU A 23 -9.60 14.60 -11.71
N GLU A 24 -10.06 15.85 -11.56
CA GLU A 24 -10.11 16.84 -12.66
C GLU A 24 -8.71 17.23 -13.15
N THR A 25 -7.76 17.37 -12.22
CA THR A 25 -6.35 17.54 -12.54
C THR A 25 -5.65 16.18 -12.50
N LYS A 26 -5.02 15.80 -13.61
CA LYS A 26 -4.30 14.51 -13.70
C LYS A 26 -2.91 14.66 -13.09
N PRO A 27 -2.62 14.05 -11.92
CA PRO A 27 -1.28 14.03 -11.38
C PRO A 27 -0.37 13.13 -12.24
N ASN A 28 0.94 13.26 -12.06
CA ASN A 28 1.87 12.27 -12.60
C ASN A 28 1.78 11.00 -11.73
N VAL A 29 1.32 9.89 -12.33
CA VAL A 29 1.05 8.64 -11.62
C VAL A 29 2.01 7.56 -12.10
N SER A 30 2.82 7.03 -11.19
CA SER A 30 3.58 5.80 -11.38
C SER A 30 2.84 4.65 -10.71
N ARG A 31 2.67 3.52 -11.40
CA ARG A 31 1.99 2.33 -10.88
C ARG A 31 2.94 1.16 -10.86
N PHE A 32 2.92 0.42 -9.77
CA PHE A 32 3.78 -0.73 -9.55
C PHE A 32 2.94 -1.93 -9.10
N ALA A 33 3.10 -3.03 -9.83
CA ALA A 33 2.54 -4.32 -9.45
C ALA A 33 3.52 -5.05 -8.53
N LEU A 34 3.00 -5.69 -7.47
CA LEU A 34 3.84 -6.36 -6.47
C LEU A 34 4.68 -7.50 -7.07
N ASN A 35 4.09 -8.26 -8.00
CA ASN A 35 4.76 -9.34 -8.72
C ASN A 35 5.92 -8.85 -9.58
N ASP A 36 5.76 -7.69 -10.23
CA ASP A 36 6.85 -7.06 -10.99
C ASP A 36 7.94 -6.55 -10.06
N LEU A 37 7.57 -5.91 -8.95
CA LEU A 37 8.52 -5.37 -7.96
C LEU A 37 9.35 -6.46 -7.27
N CYS A 38 8.83 -7.68 -7.13
CA CYS A 38 9.58 -8.80 -6.56
C CYS A 38 10.23 -9.72 -7.62
N GLY A 39 10.21 -9.32 -8.90
CA GLY A 39 10.84 -10.06 -10.00
C GLY A 39 10.16 -11.38 -10.34
N ARG A 40 8.88 -11.54 -9.98
CA ARG A 40 8.08 -12.75 -10.16
C ARG A 40 6.75 -12.46 -10.85
N PRO A 41 6.75 -11.97 -12.10
CA PRO A 41 5.53 -11.62 -12.84
C PRO A 41 4.58 -12.81 -13.05
N ASP A 42 5.09 -14.04 -12.87
CA ASP A 42 4.35 -15.29 -12.92
C ASP A 42 3.47 -15.54 -11.68
N LEU A 43 3.71 -14.86 -10.55
CA LEU A 43 2.99 -15.07 -9.30
C LEU A 43 1.83 -14.10 -9.12
N TRP A 44 0.68 -14.62 -8.70
CA TRP A 44 -0.56 -13.86 -8.47
C TRP A 44 -1.34 -14.46 -7.29
N GLY A 45 -2.21 -13.67 -6.67
CA GLY A 45 -3.09 -14.11 -5.59
C GLY A 45 -2.35 -14.76 -4.43
N GLU A 46 -2.84 -15.91 -3.95
CA GLU A 46 -2.28 -16.60 -2.79
C GLU A 46 -0.82 -17.04 -2.99
N ALA A 47 -0.41 -17.38 -4.22
CA ALA A 47 0.97 -17.74 -4.50
C ALA A 47 1.92 -16.54 -4.32
N LEU A 48 1.49 -15.36 -4.80
CA LEU A 48 2.21 -14.11 -4.59
C LEU A 48 2.20 -13.69 -3.12
N HIS A 49 1.06 -13.80 -2.44
CA HIS A 49 0.95 -13.51 -1.01
C HIS A 49 1.97 -14.33 -0.20
N ARG A 50 2.04 -15.64 -0.48
CA ARG A 50 2.97 -16.51 0.22
C ARG A 50 4.42 -16.06 0.01
N TYR A 51 4.78 -15.82 -1.24
CA TYR A 51 6.13 -15.39 -1.60
C TYR A 51 6.49 -14.05 -0.91
N LEU A 52 5.58 -13.08 -0.94
CA LEU A 52 5.80 -11.77 -0.32
C LEU A 52 6.06 -11.87 1.19
N PHE A 53 5.31 -12.69 1.93
CA PHE A 53 5.32 -12.66 3.39
C PHE A 53 6.07 -13.83 4.05
N TYR A 54 6.47 -14.85 3.30
CA TYR A 54 7.18 -16.01 3.85
C TYR A 54 8.49 -16.36 3.13
N ASP A 55 8.74 -15.81 1.93
CA ASP A 55 9.93 -16.13 1.12
C ASP A 55 10.70 -14.85 0.71
N ASP A 56 10.85 -13.89 1.64
CA ASP A 56 11.56 -12.61 1.47
C ASP A 56 11.08 -11.68 0.34
N GLY A 57 9.97 -12.02 -0.34
CA GLY A 57 9.49 -11.26 -1.49
C GLY A 57 9.17 -9.79 -1.16
N MET A 58 8.68 -9.49 0.05
CA MET A 58 8.41 -8.11 0.47
C MET A 58 9.67 -7.26 0.63
N ASP A 59 10.78 -7.86 1.07
CA ASP A 59 12.03 -7.14 1.25
C ASP A 59 12.62 -6.73 -0.11
N GLU A 60 12.46 -7.60 -1.11
CA GLU A 60 12.80 -7.29 -2.51
C GLU A 60 11.93 -6.15 -3.07
N VAL A 61 10.62 -6.18 -2.83
CA VAL A 61 9.70 -5.09 -3.20
C VAL A 61 10.18 -3.76 -2.61
N VAL A 62 10.49 -3.73 -1.31
CA VAL A 62 10.98 -2.52 -0.62
C VAL A 62 12.28 -2.04 -1.23
N ARG A 63 13.22 -2.94 -1.53
CA ARG A 63 14.49 -2.63 -2.16
C ARG A 63 14.30 -1.96 -3.53
N ILE A 64 13.45 -2.53 -4.39
CA ILE A 64 13.17 -1.98 -5.71
C ILE A 64 12.45 -0.64 -5.63
N LEU A 65 11.48 -0.48 -4.72
CA LEU A 65 10.80 0.81 -4.51
C LEU A 65 11.79 1.92 -4.16
N LYS A 66 12.74 1.64 -3.26
CA LYS A 66 13.80 2.59 -2.87
C LYS A 66 14.74 2.95 -4.01
N GLN A 67 14.99 2.03 -4.94
CA GLN A 67 15.84 2.29 -6.11
C GLN A 67 15.10 3.07 -7.20
N THR A 68 13.78 2.91 -7.28
CA THR A 68 12.96 3.46 -8.36
C THR A 68 12.42 4.84 -8.04
N LEU A 69 12.10 5.11 -6.77
CA LEU A 69 11.46 6.36 -6.34
C LEU A 69 12.50 7.37 -5.85
N SER A 70 12.33 8.63 -6.26
CA SER A 70 13.19 9.75 -5.87
C SER A 70 12.84 10.42 -4.54
N GLY A 71 11.79 9.96 -3.84
CA GLY A 71 11.40 10.40 -2.49
C GLY A 71 10.29 11.47 -2.43
N ASP A 72 10.11 12.28 -3.47
CA ASP A 72 9.11 13.37 -3.47
C ASP A 72 7.77 12.95 -4.10
N CYS A 73 7.14 11.92 -3.52
CA CYS A 73 5.81 11.48 -3.97
C CYS A 73 4.86 11.16 -2.81
N VAL A 74 3.57 11.20 -3.12
CA VAL A 74 2.52 10.61 -2.29
C VAL A 74 2.37 9.13 -2.65
N GLY A 75 2.42 8.26 -1.65
CA GLY A 75 2.23 6.81 -1.84
C GLY A 75 0.77 6.40 -1.60
N ILE A 76 0.20 5.59 -2.47
CA ILE A 76 -1.11 4.94 -2.28
C ILE A 76 -0.93 3.44 -2.46
N GLY A 77 -1.20 2.67 -1.41
CA GLY A 77 -1.01 1.23 -1.43
C GLY A 77 -2.30 0.49 -1.11
N TYR A 78 -2.60 -0.54 -1.89
CA TYR A 78 -3.79 -1.36 -1.73
C TYR A 78 -3.42 -2.72 -1.15
N SER A 79 -4.08 -3.13 -0.07
CA SER A 79 -3.85 -4.40 0.61
C SER A 79 -2.35 -4.59 0.92
N ALA A 80 -1.72 -5.65 0.40
CA ALA A 80 -0.29 -5.90 0.52
C ALA A 80 0.59 -4.74 -0.01
N GLY A 81 0.13 -3.99 -1.01
CA GLY A 81 0.82 -2.82 -1.54
C GLY A 81 0.96 -1.68 -0.52
N GLY A 82 0.01 -1.50 0.38
CA GLY A 82 0.16 -0.55 1.49
C GLY A 82 1.16 -1.02 2.54
N THR A 83 1.29 -2.34 2.75
CA THR A 83 2.35 -2.89 3.62
C THR A 83 3.73 -2.66 2.99
N ALA A 84 3.86 -2.80 1.67
CA ALA A 84 5.09 -2.48 0.95
C ALA A 84 5.52 -1.02 1.12
N LEU A 85 4.59 -0.07 0.93
CA LEU A 85 4.87 1.36 1.14
C LEU A 85 5.24 1.67 2.59
N TRP A 86 4.54 1.07 3.55
CA TRP A 86 4.83 1.24 4.97
C TRP A 86 6.24 0.78 5.33
N ARG A 87 6.63 -0.42 4.88
CA ARG A 87 7.99 -0.94 5.09
C ARG A 87 9.04 -0.12 4.35
N ALA A 88 8.76 0.37 3.14
CA ALA A 88 9.68 1.25 2.42
C ALA A 88 9.90 2.56 3.19
N ALA A 89 8.85 3.16 3.74
CA ALA A 89 8.94 4.33 4.60
C ALA A 89 9.73 4.05 5.88
N ALA A 90 9.46 2.92 6.55
CA ALA A 90 10.23 2.48 7.72
C ALA A 90 11.72 2.27 7.41
N ALA A 91 12.03 1.84 6.18
CA ALA A 91 13.39 1.67 5.66
C ALA A 91 14.04 2.98 5.16
N GLY A 92 13.43 4.14 5.44
CA GLY A 92 13.98 5.46 5.14
C GLY A 92 13.65 6.01 3.76
N LEU A 93 12.73 5.40 3.00
CA LEU A 93 12.20 6.03 1.79
C LEU A 93 11.31 7.20 2.17
N TYR A 94 11.66 8.39 1.69
CA TYR A 94 10.84 9.57 1.92
C TYR A 94 9.55 9.48 1.09
N PHE A 95 8.45 9.91 1.72
CA PHE A 95 7.16 10.15 1.09
C PHE A 95 6.58 11.42 1.70
N THR A 96 5.88 12.24 0.90
CA THR A 96 5.11 13.37 1.43
C THR A 96 4.02 12.89 2.39
N ALA A 97 3.34 11.82 1.99
CA ALA A 97 2.39 11.08 2.80
C ALA A 97 2.15 9.70 2.18
N ILE A 98 1.68 8.74 2.97
CA ILE A 98 1.21 7.44 2.46
C ILE A 98 -0.26 7.18 2.84
N PHE A 99 -0.99 6.56 1.92
CA PHE A 99 -2.38 6.17 2.07
C PHE A 99 -2.47 4.65 1.91
N CYS A 100 -2.87 3.94 2.95
CA CYS A 100 -2.96 2.48 2.94
C CYS A 100 -4.43 2.05 2.97
N ILE A 101 -4.87 1.37 1.92
CA ILE A 101 -6.26 0.98 1.71
C ILE A 101 -6.38 -0.52 1.91
N SER A 102 -7.15 -0.94 2.90
CA SER A 102 -7.38 -2.35 3.26
C SER A 102 -6.10 -3.14 3.55
N SER A 103 -5.05 -2.47 4.05
CA SER A 103 -3.75 -3.08 4.36
C SER A 103 -3.74 -3.73 5.73
N THR A 104 -4.30 -4.94 5.83
CA THR A 104 -4.55 -5.63 7.11
C THR A 104 -3.27 -6.05 7.84
N ARG A 105 -2.21 -6.41 7.12
CA ARG A 105 -0.92 -6.81 7.71
C ARG A 105 -0.14 -5.69 8.40
N LEU A 106 -0.57 -4.43 8.28
CA LEU A 106 0.03 -3.34 9.05
C LEU A 106 0.03 -3.62 10.56
N ARG A 107 -0.92 -4.41 11.08
CA ARG A 107 -0.95 -4.84 12.50
C ARG A 107 0.32 -5.58 12.97
N GLU A 108 1.13 -6.08 12.05
CA GLU A 108 2.41 -6.78 12.31
C GLU A 108 3.61 -5.83 12.22
N GLU A 109 3.40 -4.59 11.75
CA GLU A 109 4.46 -3.60 11.51
C GLU A 109 4.66 -2.65 12.71
N ALA A 110 5.88 -2.12 12.82
CA ALA A 110 6.18 -1.02 13.74
C ALA A 110 5.66 0.32 13.20
N THR A 111 5.56 1.32 14.07
CA THR A 111 5.12 2.66 13.68
C THR A 111 6.17 3.40 12.85
N ILE A 112 5.72 4.31 11.99
CA ILE A 112 6.58 5.18 11.18
C ILE A 112 6.27 6.65 11.48
N SER A 113 7.25 7.54 11.24
CA SER A 113 7.07 8.99 11.36
C SER A 113 6.45 9.62 10.12
N THR A 114 6.46 8.92 8.99
CA THR A 114 5.87 9.40 7.73
C THR A 114 4.38 9.68 7.91
N PRO A 115 3.88 10.86 7.48
CA PRO A 115 2.46 11.17 7.52
C PRO A 115 1.65 10.08 6.82
N ASN A 116 0.67 9.50 7.50
CA ASN A 116 -0.04 8.34 6.98
C ASN A 116 -1.54 8.37 7.28
N GLN A 117 -2.31 7.84 6.34
CA GLN A 117 -3.74 7.62 6.50
C GLN A 117 -4.08 6.18 6.14
N VAL A 118 -4.89 5.53 6.96
CA VAL A 118 -5.29 4.14 6.74
C VAL A 118 -6.80 4.04 6.59
N PHE A 119 -7.25 3.23 5.64
CA PHE A 119 -8.65 3.05 5.27
C PHE A 119 -9.00 1.57 5.38
N PHE A 120 -10.09 1.27 6.09
CA PHE A 120 -10.58 -0.10 6.24
C PHE A 120 -12.10 -0.16 6.09
N GLY A 121 -12.60 -1.27 5.54
CA GLY A 121 -14.02 -1.56 5.59
C GLY A 121 -14.50 -1.71 7.04
N ALA A 122 -15.73 -1.28 7.33
CA ALA A 122 -16.30 -1.41 8.67
C ALA A 122 -16.32 -2.86 9.18
N ASP A 123 -16.56 -3.80 8.27
CA ASP A 123 -16.69 -5.24 8.54
C ASP A 123 -15.42 -6.03 8.18
N ASP A 124 -14.27 -5.38 7.96
CA ASP A 124 -13.01 -6.08 7.65
C ASP A 124 -12.47 -6.81 8.88
N PRO A 125 -12.50 -8.17 8.92
CA PRO A 125 -12.06 -8.93 10.09
C PRO A 125 -10.53 -8.90 10.25
N GLY A 126 -9.78 -8.55 9.21
CA GLY A 126 -8.32 -8.46 9.23
C GLY A 126 -7.80 -7.10 9.70
N ARG A 127 -8.68 -6.11 9.91
CA ARG A 127 -8.32 -4.75 10.32
C ARG A 127 -7.46 -4.77 11.60
N PRO A 128 -6.38 -3.96 11.67
CA PRO A 128 -5.62 -3.79 12.91
C PRO A 128 -6.51 -3.40 14.09
N SER A 129 -6.12 -3.82 15.30
CA SER A 129 -6.85 -3.48 16.52
C SER A 129 -6.85 -1.97 16.77
N THR A 130 -7.84 -1.46 17.51
CA THR A 130 -7.88 -0.05 17.92
C THR A 130 -6.62 0.36 18.67
N GLU A 131 -6.01 -0.56 19.42
CA GLU A 131 -4.75 -0.34 20.11
C GLU A 131 -3.58 -0.16 19.15
N TRP A 132 -3.51 -0.92 18.06
CA TRP A 132 -2.48 -0.71 17.05
C TRP A 132 -2.71 0.61 16.31
N LEU A 133 -3.96 0.91 15.94
CA LEU A 133 -4.33 2.13 15.22
C LEU A 133 -4.11 3.41 16.05
N SER A 134 -4.10 3.33 17.37
CA SER A 134 -3.77 4.50 18.22
C SER A 134 -2.27 4.76 18.31
N ARG A 135 -1.42 3.90 17.73
CA ARG A 135 0.04 4.00 17.75
C ARG A 135 0.55 4.49 16.40
N GLY A 136 0.85 5.78 16.28
CA GLY A 136 1.59 6.32 15.13
C GLY A 136 0.86 6.34 13.78
N VAL A 137 -0.41 5.95 13.73
CA VAL A 137 -1.27 6.23 12.58
C VAL A 137 -1.78 7.66 12.69
N SER A 138 -1.58 8.48 11.65
CA SER A 138 -1.99 9.89 11.74
C SER A 138 -3.51 10.04 11.64
N GLN A 139 -4.17 9.28 10.75
CA GLN A 139 -5.63 9.25 10.63
C GLN A 139 -6.12 7.86 10.22
N THR A 140 -7.25 7.44 10.79
CA THR A 140 -7.94 6.19 10.43
C THR A 140 -9.33 6.51 9.90
N PHE A 141 -9.69 5.92 8.77
CA PHE A 141 -11.02 6.00 8.19
C PHE A 141 -11.66 4.63 8.13
N VAL A 142 -12.85 4.51 8.73
CA VAL A 142 -13.69 3.33 8.63
C VAL A 142 -14.79 3.62 7.64
N VAL A 143 -14.84 2.83 6.57
CA VAL A 143 -15.68 3.13 5.41
C VAL A 143 -16.85 2.17 5.36
N ASN A 144 -18.02 2.70 5.02
CA ASN A 144 -19.27 1.94 4.98
C ASN A 144 -19.10 0.68 4.09
N PRO A 145 -19.60 -0.50 4.51
CA PRO A 145 -19.45 -1.75 3.77
C PRO A 145 -19.98 -1.72 2.33
N ALA A 146 -20.84 -0.75 1.98
CA ALA A 146 -21.25 -0.51 0.59
C ALA A 146 -20.12 0.01 -0.32
N VAL A 147 -19.01 0.50 0.23
CA VAL A 147 -17.86 1.02 -0.52
C VAL A 147 -16.87 -0.13 -0.76
N ARG A 148 -16.77 -0.58 -2.01
CA ARG A 148 -15.73 -1.52 -2.45
C ARG A 148 -14.50 -0.76 -2.94
N PHE A 149 -13.35 -1.05 -2.34
CA PHE A 149 -12.05 -0.52 -2.76
C PHE A 149 -11.43 -1.45 -3.81
N GLY A 150 -12.07 -1.55 -4.98
CA GLY A 150 -11.69 -2.50 -6.05
C GLY A 150 -12.75 -3.56 -6.28
#